data_AF-A0A4R3E0W0-F1
#
_entry.id   AF-A0A4R3E0W0-F1
#
_cell.length_a   1.000
_cell.length_b   1.000
_cell.length_c   1.000
_cell.angle_alpha   90.00
_cell.angle_beta   90.00
_cell.angle_gamma   90.00
#
_symmetry.space_group_name_H-M   'P 1'
#
loop_
_entity.id
_entity.type
_entity.pdbx_description
1 polymer ?
#
loop_
_entity_poly.entity_id
_entity_poly.type
_entity_poly.pdbx_seq_one_letter_code
_entity_poly.pdbx_strand_id
1 'polypeptide(L)'
;MGAAYECTLETTDDETFLFSILPRDAGGNAPTWANFSYAYSLVGCGVCLTLTEADGIEIDEATAALTIGPSDRSYRLRPGHYRHGFAMTHISSGVTTQHFDGTVTVSEGNLR
;
A
#
# COMPACT_ATOMS: atom_id res chain seq x y z
N MET A 1 -16.64 -14.41 -7.29
CA MET A 1 -15.56 -14.12 -8.26
C MET A 1 -14.56 -13.25 -7.54
N GLY A 2 -13.40 -13.79 -7.17
CA GLY A 2 -12.31 -12.99 -6.58
C GLY A 2 -11.55 -12.30 -7.70
N ALA A 3 -11.23 -11.02 -7.53
CA ALA A 3 -10.41 -10.32 -8.50
C ALA A 3 -8.96 -10.83 -8.38
N ALA A 4 -8.44 -11.42 -9.46
CA ALA A 4 -7.09 -11.95 -9.53
C ALA A 4 -6.13 -10.78 -9.82
N TYR A 5 -5.76 -10.05 -8.77
CA TYR A 5 -4.66 -9.08 -8.85
C TYR A 5 -3.37 -9.77 -8.41
N GLU A 6 -2.34 -9.72 -9.24
CA GLU A 6 -0.98 -10.07 -8.86
C GLU A 6 -0.30 -8.83 -8.27
N CYS A 7 0.41 -9.00 -7.15
CA CYS A 7 1.10 -7.93 -6.43
C CYS A 7 2.54 -8.36 -6.14
N THR A 8 3.50 -7.67 -6.74
CA THR A 8 4.91 -7.75 -6.32
C THR A 8 5.15 -6.70 -5.25
N LEU A 9 5.69 -7.11 -4.11
CA LEU A 9 6.07 -6.23 -3.00
C LEU A 9 7.59 -6.21 -2.89
N GLU A 10 8.18 -5.02 -3.00
CA GLU A 10 9.62 -4.78 -2.83
C GLU A 10 9.85 -3.98 -1.54
N THR A 11 10.78 -4.45 -0.69
CA THR A 11 11.16 -3.81 0.57
C THR A 11 12.65 -3.49 0.58
N THR A 12 13.04 -2.33 1.12
CA THR A 12 14.44 -1.91 1.29
C THR A 12 14.96 -2.30 2.67
N ASP A 13 16.29 -2.32 2.85
CA ASP A 13 16.95 -2.61 4.14
C ASP A 13 17.09 -1.35 5.04
N ASP A 14 16.56 -0.21 4.62
CA ASP A 14 16.79 1.11 5.23
C ASP A 14 16.01 1.38 6.52
N GLU A 15 15.43 0.34 7.15
CA GLU A 15 14.59 0.39 8.34
C GLU A 15 13.31 1.26 8.21
N THR A 16 13.06 1.86 7.03
CA THR A 16 11.88 2.70 6.80
C THR A 16 10.68 1.89 6.37
N PHE A 17 9.50 2.37 6.73
CA PHE A 17 8.25 1.81 6.24
C PHE A 17 7.92 2.39 4.88
N LEU A 18 8.42 1.72 3.85
CA LEU A 18 8.19 2.05 2.46
C LEU A 18 8.07 0.76 1.66
N PHE A 19 7.03 0.66 0.84
CA PHE A 19 6.90 -0.44 -0.10
C PHE A 19 6.21 0.04 -1.37
N SER A 20 6.62 -0.55 -2.49
CA SER A 20 6.01 -0.31 -3.80
C SER A 20 5.24 -1.55 -4.22
N ILE A 21 4.08 -1.32 -4.84
CA ILE A 21 3.22 -2.34 -5.42
C ILE A 21 3.09 -2.09 -6.91
N LEU A 22 3.17 -3.17 -7.69
CA LEU A 22 2.87 -3.18 -9.12
C LEU A 22 1.57 -3.97 -9.35
N PRO A 23 0.39 -3.34 -9.22
CA PRO A 23 -0.87 -4.03 -9.42
C PRO A 23 -1.07 -4.36 -10.89
N ARG A 24 -1.53 -5.58 -11.16
CA ARG A 24 -1.92 -6.03 -12.51
C ARG A 24 -3.27 -6.72 -12.46
N ASP A 25 -4.11 -6.49 -13.46
CA ASP A 25 -5.34 -7.27 -13.63
C ASP A 25 -5.04 -8.72 -14.05
N ALA A 26 -6.08 -9.55 -14.14
CA ALA A 26 -5.94 -10.95 -14.54
C ALA A 26 -5.36 -11.15 -15.96
N GLY A 27 -5.36 -10.09 -16.79
CA GLY A 27 -4.76 -10.07 -18.12
C GLY A 27 -3.32 -9.54 -18.13
N GLY A 28 -2.77 -9.17 -16.98
CA GLY A 28 -1.43 -8.58 -16.83
C GLY A 28 -1.36 -7.07 -17.08
N ASN A 29 -2.50 -6.40 -17.33
CA ASN A 29 -2.55 -4.98 -17.61
C ASN A 29 -2.45 -4.16 -16.32
N ALA A 30 -1.79 -3.00 -16.41
CA ALA A 30 -1.79 -2.02 -15.34
C ALA A 30 -3.20 -1.44 -15.11
N PRO A 31 -3.57 -1.09 -13.87
CA PRO A 31 -4.84 -0.41 -13.61
C PRO A 31 -4.84 1.01 -14.19
N THR A 32 -6.04 1.52 -14.43
CA THR A 32 -6.24 2.94 -14.77
C THR A 32 -6.34 3.75 -13.48
N TRP A 33 -5.41 4.69 -13.29
CA TRP A 33 -5.33 5.50 -12.08
C TRP A 33 -6.22 6.75 -12.08
N ALA A 34 -6.71 7.16 -13.25
CA ALA A 34 -7.51 8.36 -13.40
C ALA A 34 -8.91 8.22 -12.75
N ASN A 35 -9.42 9.30 -12.14
CA ASN A 35 -10.74 9.40 -11.51
C ASN A 35 -10.93 8.56 -10.22
N PHE A 36 -9.85 8.20 -9.54
CA PHE A 36 -9.92 7.51 -8.26
C PHE A 36 -9.21 8.31 -7.16
N SER A 37 -9.68 8.15 -5.94
CA SER A 37 -8.95 8.54 -4.73
C SER A 37 -8.49 7.30 -3.98
N TYR A 38 -7.34 7.41 -3.31
CA TYR A 38 -6.68 6.28 -2.69
C TYR A 38 -6.53 6.48 -1.19
N ALA A 39 -6.70 5.39 -0.45
CA ALA A 39 -6.51 5.36 0.98
C ALA A 39 -5.82 4.07 1.40
N TYR A 40 -4.80 4.21 2.24
CA TYR A 40 -4.11 3.12 2.88
C TYR A 40 -4.25 3.25 4.40
N SER A 41 -4.50 2.13 5.07
CA SER A 41 -4.57 2.08 6.53
C SER A 41 -3.61 1.03 7.07
N LEU A 42 -3.00 1.33 8.21
CA LEU A 42 -2.15 0.42 8.96
C LEU A 42 -2.39 0.62 10.46
N VAL A 43 -2.82 -0.43 11.15
CA VAL A 43 -3.15 -0.39 12.58
C VAL A 43 -2.54 -1.58 13.31
N GLY A 44 -1.81 -1.32 14.38
CA GLY A 44 -1.17 -2.37 15.18
C GLY A 44 -0.06 -1.83 16.05
N CYS A 45 0.29 -2.54 17.13
CA CYS A 45 1.42 -2.18 18.00
C CYS A 45 1.46 -0.71 18.48
N GLY A 46 0.29 -0.09 18.72
CA GLY A 46 0.17 1.32 19.13
C GLY A 46 0.28 2.34 17.98
N VAL A 47 0.39 1.88 16.74
CA VAL A 47 0.34 2.69 15.51
C VAL A 47 -1.07 2.68 14.93
N CYS A 48 -1.53 3.85 14.48
CA CYS A 48 -2.69 4.02 13.64
C CYS A 48 -2.33 5.02 12.54
N LEU A 49 -1.99 4.50 11.37
CA LEU A 49 -1.58 5.29 10.22
C LEU A 49 -2.69 5.22 9.17
N THR A 50 -3.05 6.37 8.62
CA THR A 50 -3.92 6.49 7.45
C THR A 50 -3.20 7.38 6.46
N LEU A 51 -2.95 6.87 5.26
CA LEU A 51 -2.26 7.58 4.20
C LEU A 51 -3.21 7.78 3.02
N THR A 52 -3.00 8.88 2.34
CA THR A 52 -3.70 9.34 1.14
C THR A 52 -2.67 9.85 0.13
N GLU A 53 -3.14 10.30 -1.02
CA GLU A 53 -2.29 10.96 -2.02
C GLU A 53 -1.61 12.23 -1.52
N ALA A 54 -2.10 12.82 -0.42
CA ALA A 54 -1.53 14.05 0.13
C ALA A 54 -0.31 13.80 1.04
N ASP A 55 -0.18 12.60 1.61
CA ASP A 55 0.72 12.35 2.76
C ASP A 55 1.39 10.97 2.78
N GLY A 56 1.17 10.11 1.79
CA GLY A 56 1.96 8.90 1.69
C GLY A 56 1.64 7.89 0.59
N ILE A 57 0.78 8.24 -0.36
CA ILE A 57 0.51 7.43 -1.55
C ILE A 57 1.00 8.18 -2.77
N GLU A 58 1.96 7.61 -3.49
CA GLU A 58 2.47 8.15 -4.74
C GLU A 58 2.22 7.16 -5.87
N ILE A 59 1.77 7.67 -7.02
CA ILE A 59 1.50 6.89 -8.23
C ILE A 59 2.46 7.35 -9.32
N ASP A 60 3.26 6.42 -9.83
CA ASP A 60 4.03 6.62 -11.04
C ASP A 60 3.28 6.01 -12.23
N GLU A 61 2.63 6.86 -13.03
CA GLU A 61 1.87 6.42 -14.20
C GLU A 61 2.76 5.82 -15.30
N ALA A 62 4.06 6.17 -15.37
CA ALA A 62 4.95 5.66 -16.40
C ALA A 62 5.32 4.19 -16.16
N THR A 63 5.44 3.79 -14.90
CA THR A 63 5.78 2.41 -14.49
C THR A 63 4.58 1.64 -13.94
N ALA A 64 3.43 2.32 -13.75
CA ALA A 64 2.27 1.83 -13.03
C ALA A 64 2.59 1.35 -11.60
N ALA A 65 3.58 1.98 -10.96
CA ALA A 65 3.96 1.68 -9.58
C ALA A 65 3.15 2.53 -8.60
N LEU A 66 2.69 1.90 -7.53
CA LEU A 66 2.05 2.53 -6.38
C LEU A 66 2.99 2.42 -5.19
N THR A 67 3.51 3.55 -4.73
CA THR A 67 4.41 3.61 -3.58
C THR A 67 3.62 4.06 -2.34
N ILE A 68 3.71 3.27 -1.27
CA ILE A 68 2.99 3.52 -0.01
C ILE A 68 3.99 3.68 1.13
N GLY A 69 3.89 4.80 1.83
CA GLY A 69 4.64 5.10 3.04
C GLY A 69 4.56 6.60 3.36
N PRO A 70 4.74 7.04 4.62
CA PRO A 70 4.67 8.46 4.97
C PRO A 70 5.60 9.33 4.12
N SER A 71 5.15 10.53 3.72
CA SER A 71 5.91 11.43 2.85
C SER A 71 7.28 11.86 3.41
N ASP A 72 7.49 11.81 4.72
CA ASP A 72 8.77 12.12 5.34
C ASP A 72 9.85 11.05 5.09
N ARG A 73 9.46 9.87 4.57
CA ARG A 73 10.33 8.72 4.26
C ARG A 73 11.29 8.33 5.39
N SER A 74 10.92 8.64 6.62
CA SER A 74 11.73 8.38 7.82
C SER A 74 11.01 7.51 8.85
N TYR A 75 9.70 7.32 8.65
CA TYR A 75 8.87 6.56 9.57
C TYR A 75 9.29 5.09 9.66
N ARG A 76 9.41 4.60 10.89
CA ARG A 76 9.82 3.22 11.17
C ARG A 76 8.73 2.50 11.95
N LEU A 77 8.44 1.26 11.54
CA LEU A 77 7.55 0.40 12.30
C LEU A 77 8.31 -0.33 13.40
N ARG A 78 7.64 -0.52 14.54
CA ARG A 78 8.15 -1.39 15.58
C ARG A 78 7.93 -2.85 15.17
N PRO A 79 8.72 -3.79 15.69
CA PRO A 79 8.43 -5.20 15.53
C PRO A 79 7.02 -5.54 16.05
N GLY A 80 6.31 -6.40 15.34
CA GLY A 80 5.00 -6.93 15.70
C GLY A 80 4.06 -7.11 14.52
N HIS A 81 2.77 -7.24 14.81
CA HIS A 81 1.73 -7.51 13.81
C HIS A 81 0.85 -6.29 13.59
N TYR A 82 0.62 -5.99 12.33
CA TYR A 82 -0.19 -4.87 11.89
C TYR A 82 -1.27 -5.34 10.94
N ARG A 83 -2.49 -4.86 11.11
CA ARG A 83 -3.52 -4.96 10.08
C ARG A 83 -3.33 -3.84 9.09
N HIS A 84 -3.41 -4.14 7.81
CA HIS A 84 -3.37 -3.13 6.77
C HIS A 84 -4.44 -3.38 5.71
N GLY A 85 -4.72 -2.33 4.94
CA GLY A 85 -5.55 -2.45 3.77
C GLY A 85 -5.45 -1.22 2.89
N PHE A 86 -5.68 -1.45 1.60
CA PHE A 86 -5.69 -0.43 0.57
C PHE A 86 -7.05 -0.41 -0.12
N ALA A 87 -7.61 0.78 -0.20
CA ALA A 87 -8.90 1.05 -0.82
C ALA A 87 -8.75 2.10 -1.90
N MET A 88 -9.51 1.90 -2.98
CA MET A 88 -9.62 2.82 -4.09
C MET A 88 -11.08 3.23 -4.22
N THR A 89 -11.36 4.53 -4.30
CA THR A 89 -12.73 5.05 -4.44
C THR A 89 -12.88 5.79 -5.74
N HIS A 90 -13.82 5.38 -6.59
CA HIS A 90 -14.09 6.06 -7.84
C HIS A 90 -14.79 7.40 -7.58
N ILE A 91 -14.14 8.51 -7.94
CA ILE A 91 -14.56 9.87 -7.57
C ILE A 91 -15.97 10.19 -8.07
N SER A 92 -16.28 9.80 -9.32
CA SER A 92 -17.57 10.15 -9.93
C SER A 92 -18.74 9.32 -9.41
N SER A 93 -18.53 8.03 -9.14
CA SER A 93 -19.61 7.13 -8.68
C SER A 93 -19.67 6.95 -7.16
N GLY A 94 -18.61 7.32 -6.44
CA GLY A 94 -18.46 7.06 -5.00
C GLY A 94 -18.24 5.59 -4.62
N VAL A 95 -18.12 4.68 -5.59
CA VAL A 95 -17.92 3.26 -5.32
C VAL A 95 -16.49 3.02 -4.82
N THR A 96 -16.37 2.43 -3.63
CA THR A 96 -15.10 2.02 -3.04
C THR A 96 -14.86 0.53 -3.29
N THR A 97 -13.67 0.22 -3.80
CA THR A 97 -13.15 -1.14 -3.97
C THR A 97 -11.96 -1.32 -3.04
N GLN A 98 -12.00 -2.38 -2.23
CA GLN A 98 -10.85 -2.81 -1.44
C GLN A 98 -9.97 -3.71 -2.30
N HIS A 99 -8.75 -3.27 -2.58
CA HIS A 99 -7.83 -3.99 -3.46
C HIS A 99 -7.05 -5.07 -2.71
N PHE A 100 -6.64 -4.77 -1.48
CA PHE A 100 -6.08 -5.76 -0.57
C PHE A 100 -6.33 -5.38 0.87
N ASP A 101 -6.40 -6.41 1.70
CA ASP A 101 -6.41 -6.35 3.15
C ASP A 101 -5.59 -7.51 3.71
N GLY A 102 -5.11 -7.37 4.94
CA GLY A 102 -4.33 -8.44 5.52
C GLY A 102 -3.58 -8.06 6.78
N THR A 103 -2.54 -8.84 7.04
CA THR A 103 -1.63 -8.63 8.17
C THR A 103 -0.20 -8.53 7.68
N VAL A 104 0.48 -7.44 8.04
CA VAL A 104 1.93 -7.28 7.90
C VAL A 104 2.57 -7.70 9.22
N THR A 105 3.59 -8.56 9.15
CA THR A 105 4.42 -8.90 10.30
C THR A 105 5.77 -8.24 10.13
N VAL A 106 6.14 -7.38 11.08
CA VAL A 106 7.45 -6.74 11.16
C VAL A 106 8.26 -7.51 12.19
N SER A 107 9.36 -8.11 11.78
CA SER A 107 10.29 -8.81 12.66
C SER A 107 11.53 -7.95 12.92
N GLU A 108 12.15 -8.08 14.09
CA GLU A 108 13.47 -7.50 14.31
C GLU A 108 14.46 -8.12 13.32
N GLY A 109 15.23 -7.27 12.64
CA GLY A 109 16.31 -7.68 11.73
C GLY A 109 17.51 -8.34 12.43
N ASN A 110 17.43 -8.59 13.74
CA ASN A 110 18.43 -9.32 14.52
C ASN A 110 18.34 -10.83 14.21
N LEU A 111 18.58 -11.22 12.96
CA LEU A 111 18.89 -12.61 12.62
C LEU A 111 20.28 -12.91 13.21
N ARG A 112 20.30 -13.53 14.39
CA ARG A 112 21.50 -14.17 14.95
C ARG A 112 21.78 -15.49 14.24
#